data_AF-G0J695-F1
#
_entry.id   AF-G0J695-F1
#
_cell.length_a   1.000
_cell.length_b   1.000
_cell.length_c   1.000
_cell.angle_alpha   90.00
_cell.angle_beta   90.00
_cell.angle_gamma   90.00
#
_symmetry.space_group_name_H-M   'P 1'
#
loop_
_entity.id
_entity.type
_entity.pdbx_description
1 polymer ?
#
loop_
_entity_poly.entity_id
_entity_poly.type
_entity_poly.pdbx_seq_one_letter_code
_entity_poly.pdbx_strand_id
1 'polypeptide(L)'
;MYTRFAKFFYFLSIGLFLFVFLYAYASMPDFATYEQNSKGLPVKQLSKESFFYFTVILFFVYNVLLVIPGKMIEMKGRNALRRLFPVGDIYRDRILAWIYSFIGVLNLCVSIMVFYIHSLTNQNEIRNSEYNVFFYLVPILLAAWVIGLFLLLVGKMKQVKQVQFKADNS
;
A
#
# COMPACT_ATOMS: atom_id res chain seq x y z
N MET A 1 -16.13 11.55 -5.74
CA MET A 1 -15.06 12.54 -5.44
C MET A 1 -13.89 11.83 -4.75
N TYR A 2 -14.17 10.92 -3.81
CA TYR A 2 -13.19 10.08 -3.11
C TYR A 2 -12.25 9.29 -4.04
N THR A 3 -12.76 8.71 -5.14
CA THR A 3 -11.90 7.96 -6.08
C THR A 3 -10.86 8.84 -6.78
N ARG A 4 -11.17 10.11 -7.06
CA ARG A 4 -10.21 11.01 -7.73
C ARG A 4 -9.03 11.33 -6.80
N PHE A 5 -9.33 11.64 -5.54
CA PHE A 5 -8.32 11.87 -4.52
C PHE A 5 -7.48 10.60 -4.29
N ALA A 6 -8.13 9.44 -4.15
CA ALA A 6 -7.42 8.18 -3.93
C ALA A 6 -6.48 7.81 -5.09
N LYS A 7 -6.88 8.07 -6.34
CA LYS A 7 -6.01 7.91 -7.51
C LYS A 7 -4.83 8.89 -7.47
N PHE A 8 -5.07 10.16 -7.17
CA PHE A 8 -4.01 11.14 -7.01
C PHE A 8 -3.01 10.71 -5.93
N PHE A 9 -3.50 10.28 -4.77
CA PHE A 9 -2.66 9.77 -3.67
C PHE A 9 -1.86 8.54 -4.09
N TYR A 10 -2.47 7.59 -4.82
CA TYR A 10 -1.78 6.44 -5.40
C TYR A 10 -0.62 6.85 -6.34
N PHE A 11 -0.86 7.79 -7.26
CA PHE A 11 0.21 8.27 -8.16
C PHE A 11 1.30 9.03 -7.41
N LEU A 12 0.90 9.89 -6.46
CA LEU A 12 1.82 10.64 -5.62
C LEU A 12 2.71 9.70 -4.80
N SER A 13 2.16 8.64 -4.24
CA SER A 13 2.93 7.69 -3.43
C SER A 13 3.90 6.85 -4.25
N ILE A 14 3.60 6.56 -5.53
CA ILE A 14 4.59 5.98 -6.45
C ILE A 14 5.75 6.96 -6.66
N GLY A 15 5.45 8.23 -6.94
CA GLY A 15 6.49 9.26 -7.11
C GLY A 15 7.36 9.42 -5.86
N LEU A 16 6.73 9.48 -4.68
CA LEU A 16 7.42 9.53 -3.40
C LEU A 16 8.32 8.31 -3.19
N PHE A 17 7.79 7.10 -3.44
CA PHE A 17 8.57 5.87 -3.34
C PHE A 17 9.79 5.91 -4.26
N LEU A 18 9.62 6.26 -5.53
CA LEU A 18 10.74 6.33 -6.49
C LEU A 18 11.79 7.35 -6.03
N PHE A 19 11.37 8.51 -5.55
CA PHE A 19 12.27 9.52 -5.03
C PHE A 19 13.07 9.03 -3.83
N VAL A 20 12.40 8.50 -2.80
CA VAL A 20 13.04 7.97 -1.59
C VAL A 20 13.95 6.78 -1.92
N PHE A 21 13.51 5.90 -2.80
CA PHE A 21 14.25 4.70 -3.18
C PHE A 21 15.51 5.02 -3.97
N LEU A 22 15.43 5.92 -4.96
CA LEU A 22 16.61 6.34 -5.71
C LEU A 22 17.59 7.13 -4.84
N TYR A 23 17.09 7.98 -3.95
CA TYR A 23 17.92 8.67 -2.95
C TYR A 23 18.67 7.67 -2.06
N ALA A 24 17.93 6.73 -1.46
CA ALA A 24 18.49 5.70 -0.59
C ALA A 24 19.52 4.84 -1.33
N TYR A 25 19.22 4.42 -2.55
CA TYR A 25 20.11 3.61 -3.37
C TYR A 25 21.39 4.37 -3.77
N ALA A 26 21.27 5.63 -4.20
CA ALA A 26 22.42 6.43 -4.64
C ALA A 26 23.45 6.65 -3.53
N SER A 27 22.98 6.78 -2.30
CA SER A 27 23.78 7.03 -1.10
C SER A 27 24.18 5.77 -0.33
N MET A 28 23.76 4.58 -0.79
CA MET A 28 24.07 3.32 -0.11
C MET A 28 25.47 2.79 -0.50
N PRO A 29 26.26 2.28 0.46
CA PRO A 29 27.49 1.52 0.18
C PRO A 29 27.19 0.17 -0.50
N ASP A 30 28.22 -0.63 -0.78
CA ASP A 30 28.09 -1.88 -1.54
C ASP A 30 27.14 -2.92 -0.90
N PHE A 31 26.87 -2.79 0.40
CA PHE A 31 25.99 -3.67 1.15
C PHE A 31 24.89 -2.88 1.87
N ALA A 32 23.65 -3.33 1.72
CA ALA A 32 22.51 -2.88 2.50
C ALA A 32 22.44 -3.70 3.80
N THR A 33 22.45 -3.05 4.95
CA THR A 33 22.30 -3.70 6.26
C THR A 33 20.85 -3.62 6.72
N TYR A 34 20.25 -4.76 7.04
CA TYR A 34 18.87 -4.82 7.54
C TYR A 34 18.75 -5.45 8.94
N GLU A 35 19.85 -5.97 9.49
CA GLU A 35 19.91 -6.46 10.86
C GLU A 35 21.27 -6.13 11.49
N GLN A 36 21.26 -5.66 12.72
CA GLN A 36 22.45 -5.25 13.49
C GLN A 36 22.44 -5.91 14.87
N ASN A 37 23.63 -6.14 15.42
CA ASN A 37 23.76 -6.64 16.79
C ASN A 37 23.70 -5.51 17.83
N SER A 38 23.74 -5.87 19.11
CA SER A 38 23.77 -4.92 20.23
C SER A 38 24.97 -3.98 20.25
N LYS A 39 26.00 -4.25 19.44
CA LYS A 39 27.20 -3.40 19.25
C LYS A 39 27.11 -2.53 17.99
N GLY A 40 25.97 -2.52 17.29
CA GLY A 40 25.76 -1.76 16.06
C GLY A 40 26.41 -2.35 14.82
N LEU A 41 27.07 -3.51 14.92
CA LEU A 41 27.71 -4.17 13.79
C LEU A 41 26.67 -4.90 12.94
N PRO A 42 26.83 -4.89 11.60
CA PRO A 42 25.93 -5.58 10.70
C PRO A 42 25.98 -7.10 10.93
N VAL A 43 24.81 -7.73 11.06
CA VAL A 43 24.64 -9.18 11.21
C VAL A 43 24.12 -9.80 9.93
N LYS A 44 23.16 -9.14 9.29
CA LYS A 44 22.64 -9.56 7.99
C LYS A 44 22.69 -8.40 7.00
N GLN A 45 23.25 -8.72 5.85
CA GLN A 45 23.47 -7.79 4.76
C GLN A 45 23.05 -8.43 3.45
N LEU A 46 22.67 -7.59 2.50
CA LEU A 46 22.51 -7.98 1.11
C LEU A 46 23.30 -7.04 0.22
N SER A 47 23.74 -7.51 -0.95
CA SER A 47 24.39 -6.63 -1.92
C SER A 47 23.43 -5.51 -2.34
N LYS A 48 23.98 -4.33 -2.60
CA LYS A 48 23.25 -3.15 -3.10
C LYS A 48 22.41 -3.48 -4.34
N GLU A 49 22.95 -4.31 -5.24
CA GLU A 49 22.24 -4.80 -6.42
C GLU A 49 21.04 -5.68 -6.05
N SER A 50 21.24 -6.67 -5.16
CA SER A 50 20.15 -7.53 -4.70
C SER A 50 19.05 -6.73 -4.03
N PHE A 51 19.41 -5.73 -3.23
CA PHE A 51 18.46 -4.83 -2.59
C PHE A 51 17.63 -4.09 -3.64
N PHE A 52 18.31 -3.52 -4.63
CA PHE A 52 17.66 -2.79 -5.69
C PHE A 52 16.65 -3.66 -6.45
N TYR A 53 17.09 -4.80 -6.98
CA TYR A 53 16.22 -5.67 -7.78
C TYR A 53 15.07 -6.24 -6.96
N PHE A 54 15.33 -6.68 -5.72
CA PHE A 54 14.29 -7.21 -4.85
C PHE A 54 13.22 -6.17 -4.55
N THR A 55 13.62 -4.95 -4.16
CA THR A 55 12.69 -3.87 -3.84
C THR A 55 11.89 -3.42 -5.06
N VAL A 56 12.53 -3.30 -6.24
CA VAL A 56 11.84 -2.94 -7.49
C VAL A 56 10.84 -4.01 -7.91
N ILE A 57 11.24 -5.28 -7.92
CA ILE A 57 10.37 -6.39 -8.30
C ILE A 57 9.18 -6.46 -7.35
N LEU A 58 9.42 -6.43 -6.04
CA LEU A 58 8.36 -6.47 -5.03
C LEU A 58 7.39 -5.30 -5.24
N PHE A 59 7.93 -4.08 -5.35
CA PHE A 59 7.15 -2.86 -5.57
C PHE A 59 6.24 -2.96 -6.78
N PHE A 60 6.81 -3.34 -7.92
CA PHE A 60 6.08 -3.47 -9.17
C PHE A 60 5.01 -4.56 -9.09
N VAL A 61 5.36 -5.75 -8.60
CA VAL A 61 4.44 -6.90 -8.54
C VAL A 61 3.21 -6.58 -7.71
N TYR A 62 3.36 -6.07 -6.48
CA TYR A 62 2.17 -5.78 -5.67
C TYR A 62 1.34 -4.62 -6.23
N ASN A 63 1.98 -3.57 -6.78
CA ASN A 63 1.26 -2.45 -7.38
C ASN A 63 0.38 -2.92 -8.54
N VAL A 64 0.95 -3.76 -9.42
CA VAL A 64 0.21 -4.35 -10.55
C VAL A 64 -0.91 -5.25 -10.06
N LEU A 65 -0.62 -6.19 -9.14
CA LEU A 65 -1.63 -7.13 -8.64
C LEU A 65 -2.81 -6.42 -7.97
N LEU A 66 -2.55 -5.37 -7.19
CA LEU A 66 -3.58 -4.65 -6.45
C LEU A 66 -4.35 -3.64 -7.31
N VAL A 67 -3.76 -3.08 -8.37
CA VAL A 67 -4.46 -2.14 -9.25
C VAL A 67 -5.45 -2.85 -10.18
N ILE A 68 -5.18 -4.11 -10.56
CA ILE A 68 -6.04 -4.93 -11.43
C ILE A 68 -7.51 -4.95 -10.97
N PRO A 69 -7.86 -5.32 -9.72
CA PRO A 69 -9.26 -5.35 -9.29
C PRO A 69 -9.94 -3.97 -9.39
N GLY A 70 -9.21 -2.89 -9.10
CA GLY A 70 -9.71 -1.52 -9.27
C GLY A 70 -10.02 -1.21 -10.74
N LYS A 71 -9.12 -1.57 -11.66
CA LYS A 71 -9.32 -1.42 -13.10
C LYS A 71 -10.47 -2.29 -13.63
N MET A 72 -10.63 -3.50 -13.13
CA MET A 72 -11.76 -4.38 -13.50
C MET A 72 -13.12 -3.79 -13.11
N ILE A 73 -13.22 -3.15 -11.94
CA ILE A 73 -14.43 -2.45 -11.48
C ILE A 73 -14.71 -1.19 -12.34
N GLU A 74 -13.66 -0.53 -12.84
CA GLU A 74 -13.78 0.64 -13.71
C GLU A 74 -14.20 0.27 -15.15
N MET A 75 -13.52 -0.71 -15.75
CA MET A 75 -13.65 -1.08 -17.17
C MET A 75 -14.91 -1.90 -17.48
N LYS A 76 -15.81 -2.11 -16.51
CA LYS A 76 -17.08 -2.86 -16.66
C LYS A 76 -16.89 -4.28 -17.21
N GLY A 77 -15.69 -4.87 -17.06
CA GLY A 77 -15.22 -5.98 -17.89
C GLY A 77 -15.94 -7.32 -17.73
N ARG A 78 -16.83 -7.49 -16.72
CA ARG A 78 -17.61 -8.73 -16.52
C ARG A 78 -19.01 -8.46 -15.99
N ASN A 79 -20.00 -9.20 -16.50
CA ASN A 79 -21.41 -9.15 -16.05
C ASN A 79 -21.56 -9.37 -14.54
N ALA A 80 -20.75 -10.24 -13.95
CA ALA A 80 -20.76 -10.51 -12.51
C ALA A 80 -20.34 -9.28 -11.67
N LEU A 81 -19.26 -8.59 -12.05
CA LEU A 81 -18.83 -7.36 -11.36
C LEU A 81 -19.84 -6.23 -11.55
N ARG A 82 -20.48 -6.15 -12.73
CA ARG A 82 -21.54 -5.17 -13.01
C ARG A 82 -22.76 -5.37 -12.11
N ARG A 83 -23.06 -6.62 -11.74
CA ARG A 83 -24.14 -6.96 -10.79
C ARG A 83 -23.78 -6.59 -9.35
N LEU A 84 -22.53 -6.80 -8.94
CA LEU A 84 -22.03 -6.45 -7.61
C LEU A 84 -21.86 -4.95 -7.41
N PHE A 85 -21.34 -4.23 -8.42
CA PHE A 85 -21.05 -2.80 -8.36
C PHE A 85 -21.64 -2.08 -9.60
N PRO A 86 -22.96 -1.81 -9.60
CA PRO A 86 -23.60 -1.12 -10.71
C PRO A 86 -23.13 0.35 -10.84
N VAL A 87 -23.30 0.90 -12.04
CA VAL A 87 -22.98 2.32 -12.31
C VAL A 87 -23.95 3.20 -11.51
N GLY A 88 -23.41 4.17 -10.77
CA GLY A 88 -24.19 5.03 -9.86
C GLY A 88 -24.24 4.52 -8.42
N ASP A 89 -23.71 3.33 -8.12
CA ASP A 89 -23.64 2.83 -6.74
C ASP A 89 -22.58 3.58 -5.92
N ILE A 90 -23.00 4.09 -4.76
CA ILE A 90 -22.15 4.77 -3.79
C ILE A 90 -21.02 3.84 -3.31
N TYR A 91 -21.29 2.54 -3.17
CA TYR A 91 -20.28 1.57 -2.72
C TYR A 91 -19.22 1.29 -3.78
N ARG A 92 -19.53 1.47 -5.07
CA ARG A 92 -18.54 1.36 -6.14
C ARG A 92 -17.46 2.44 -6.00
N ASP A 93 -17.85 3.71 -5.78
CA ASP A 93 -16.89 4.81 -5.57
C ASP A 93 -16.08 4.59 -4.28
N ARG A 94 -16.71 4.08 -3.22
CA ARG A 94 -16.02 3.81 -1.94
C ARG A 94 -15.00 2.68 -2.04
N ILE A 95 -15.35 1.57 -2.70
CA ILE A 95 -14.43 0.44 -2.89
C ILE A 95 -13.27 0.84 -3.81
N LEU A 96 -13.54 1.57 -4.90
CA LEU A 96 -12.48 2.10 -5.76
C LEU A 96 -11.54 3.03 -4.97
N ALA A 97 -12.09 3.96 -4.19
CA ALA A 97 -11.30 4.83 -3.34
C ALA A 97 -10.47 4.04 -2.32
N TRP A 98 -11.07 3.02 -1.68
CA TRP A 98 -10.36 2.14 -0.76
C TRP A 98 -9.18 1.44 -1.45
N ILE A 99 -9.39 0.81 -2.61
CA ILE A 99 -8.33 0.11 -3.36
C ILE A 99 -7.15 1.04 -3.65
N TYR A 100 -7.39 2.19 -4.31
CA TYR A 100 -6.30 3.09 -4.67
C TYR A 100 -5.62 3.69 -3.42
N SER A 101 -6.37 4.01 -2.38
CA SER A 101 -5.78 4.51 -1.13
C SER A 101 -4.95 3.45 -0.40
N PHE A 102 -5.37 2.19 -0.43
CA PHE A 102 -4.66 1.09 0.19
C PHE A 102 -3.32 0.84 -0.51
N ILE A 103 -3.31 0.83 -1.84
CA ILE A 103 -2.06 0.76 -2.61
C ILE A 103 -1.15 1.94 -2.27
N GLY A 104 -1.74 3.14 -2.15
CA GLY A 104 -0.99 4.32 -1.75
C GLY A 104 -0.34 4.21 -0.36
N VAL A 105 -1.06 3.65 0.61
CA VAL A 105 -0.54 3.36 1.95
C VAL A 105 0.57 2.32 1.89
N LEU A 106 0.42 1.24 1.11
CA LEU A 106 1.48 0.25 0.95
C LEU A 106 2.75 0.85 0.35
N ASN A 107 2.63 1.70 -0.67
CA ASN A 107 3.76 2.43 -1.24
C ASN A 107 4.48 3.28 -0.19
N LEU A 108 3.72 3.94 0.70
CA LEU A 108 4.28 4.71 1.82
C LEU A 108 4.98 3.81 2.86
N CYS A 109 4.39 2.68 3.21
CA CYS A 109 5.02 1.69 4.11
C CYS A 109 6.35 1.17 3.54
N VAL A 110 6.39 0.84 2.24
CA VAL A 110 7.63 0.40 1.59
C VAL A 110 8.65 1.53 1.52
N SER A 111 8.22 2.77 1.28
CA SER A 111 9.11 3.94 1.30
C SER A 111 9.77 4.13 2.67
N ILE A 112 8.99 4.00 3.75
CA ILE A 112 9.49 4.05 5.14
C ILE A 112 10.48 2.91 5.39
N MET A 113 10.19 1.69 4.92
CA MET A 113 11.09 0.54 5.06
C MET A 113 12.42 0.77 4.34
N VAL A 114 12.38 1.28 3.11
CA VAL A 114 13.59 1.62 2.34
C VAL A 114 14.41 2.68 3.07
N PHE A 115 13.76 3.72 3.57
CA PHE A 115 14.41 4.77 4.34
C PHE A 115 15.04 4.23 5.63
N TYR A 116 14.36 3.30 6.30
CA TYR A 116 14.88 2.63 7.49
C TYR A 116 16.15 1.79 7.19
N ILE A 117 16.13 0.99 6.13
CA ILE A 117 17.30 0.20 5.71
C ILE A 117 18.46 1.13 5.34
N HIS A 118 18.19 2.23 4.64
CA HIS A 118 19.18 3.27 4.36
C HIS A 118 19.79 3.84 5.64
N SER A 119 18.97 4.23 6.62
CA SER A 119 19.46 4.75 7.90
C SER A 119 20.28 3.73 8.68
N LEU A 120 19.86 2.46 8.70
CA LEU A 120 20.65 1.39 9.33
C LEU A 120 22.00 1.22 8.66
N THR A 121 22.04 1.35 7.33
CA THR A 121 23.26 1.16 6.56
C THR A 121 24.22 2.34 6.75
N ASN A 122 23.70 3.56 6.88
CA ASN A 122 24.46 4.80 6.98
C ASN A 122 24.41 5.39 8.40
N GLN A 123 24.87 4.63 9.40
CA GLN A 123 24.84 4.99 10.84
C GLN A 123 25.53 6.31 11.24
N ASN A 124 26.11 7.06 10.30
CA ASN A 124 26.76 8.34 10.56
C ASN A 124 25.76 9.49 10.80
N GLU A 125 24.46 9.33 10.51
CA GLU A 125 23.52 10.46 10.49
C GLU A 125 22.34 10.41 11.47
N ILE A 126 21.83 9.23 11.88
CA ILE A 126 20.59 9.15 12.71
C ILE A 126 20.65 8.00 13.72
N ARG A 127 20.23 8.25 14.98
CA ARG A 127 20.11 7.22 16.02
C ARG A 127 18.97 6.25 15.71
N ASN A 128 19.24 4.95 15.68
CA ASN A 128 18.26 3.88 15.44
C ASN A 128 17.00 3.95 16.34
N SER A 129 17.12 4.48 17.57
CA SER A 129 15.99 4.61 18.52
C SER A 129 14.86 5.52 18.04
N GLU A 130 15.12 6.42 17.08
CA GLU A 130 14.12 7.36 16.58
C GLU A 130 13.11 6.70 15.61
N TYR A 131 13.43 5.51 15.08
CA TYR A 131 12.57 4.79 14.14
C TYR A 131 11.52 3.89 14.79
N ASN A 132 11.53 3.78 16.12
CA ASN A 132 10.57 2.96 16.89
C ASN A 132 9.11 3.30 16.57
N VAL A 133 8.81 4.57 16.30
CA VAL A 133 7.46 5.02 15.94
C VAL A 133 6.94 4.31 14.70
N PHE A 134 7.79 4.09 13.68
CA PHE A 134 7.37 3.48 12.42
C PHE A 134 7.02 2.00 12.55
N PHE A 135 7.68 1.29 13.48
CA PHE A 135 7.38 -0.12 13.77
C PHE A 135 5.97 -0.31 14.34
N TYR A 136 5.42 0.68 15.03
CA TYR A 136 4.02 0.65 15.49
C TYR A 136 3.07 1.27 14.47
N LEU A 137 3.49 2.34 13.81
CA LEU A 137 2.67 3.07 12.85
C LEU A 137 2.27 2.20 11.65
N VAL A 138 3.22 1.48 11.05
CA VAL A 138 2.96 0.67 9.85
C VAL A 138 1.90 -0.43 10.11
N PRO A 139 2.03 -1.28 11.15
CA PRO A 139 0.99 -2.27 11.47
C PRO A 139 -0.37 -1.65 11.80
N ILE A 140 -0.40 -0.56 12.57
CA ILE A 140 -1.65 0.12 12.93
C ILE A 140 -2.34 0.67 11.68
N LEU A 141 -1.58 1.30 10.78
CA LEU A 141 -2.08 1.86 9.54
C LEU A 141 -2.66 0.76 8.64
N LEU A 142 -1.96 -0.37 8.49
CA LEU A 142 -2.45 -1.51 7.73
C LEU A 142 -3.72 -2.12 8.35
N ALA A 143 -3.75 -2.29 9.68
CA ALA A 143 -4.91 -2.80 10.39
C ALA A 143 -6.14 -1.89 10.20
N ALA A 144 -5.96 -0.57 10.31
CA ALA A 144 -7.01 0.41 10.08
C ALA A 144 -7.61 0.30 8.66
N TRP A 145 -6.76 0.11 7.64
CA TRP A 145 -7.23 -0.06 6.26
C TRP A 145 -7.97 -1.38 6.04
N VAL A 146 -7.50 -2.47 6.65
CA VAL A 146 -8.19 -3.77 6.61
C VAL A 146 -9.55 -3.67 7.29
N ILE A 147 -9.65 -3.04 8.46
CA ILE A 147 -10.94 -2.78 9.12
C ILE A 147 -11.86 -1.94 8.23
N GLY A 148 -11.31 -0.90 7.59
CA GLY A 148 -12.03 -0.09 6.60
C GLY A 148 -12.64 -0.93 5.47
N LEU A 149 -11.91 -1.93 4.96
CA LEU A 149 -12.45 -2.86 3.95
C LEU A 149 -13.65 -3.63 4.48
N PHE A 150 -13.52 -4.24 5.66
CA PHE A 150 -14.60 -5.02 6.27
C PHE A 150 -15.85 -4.17 6.48
N LEU A 151 -15.70 -2.92 6.96
CA LEU A 151 -16.82 -2.00 7.12
C LEU A 151 -17.52 -1.69 5.80
N LEU A 152 -16.76 -1.48 4.72
CA LEU A 152 -17.33 -1.26 3.38
C LEU A 152 -18.07 -2.49 2.84
N LEU A 153 -17.51 -3.69 3.04
CA LEU A 153 -18.14 -4.94 2.62
C LEU A 153 -19.42 -5.22 3.40
N VAL A 154 -19.43 -5.03 4.72
CA VAL A 154 -20.62 -5.17 5.56
C VAL A 154 -21.70 -4.17 5.15
N GLY A 155 -21.32 -2.91 4.91
CA GLY A 155 -22.24 -1.90 4.39
C GLY A 155 -22.86 -2.31 3.05
N LYS A 156 -22.04 -2.86 2.14
CA LYS A 156 -22.51 -3.34 0.84
C LYS A 156 -23.48 -4.52 0.97
N MET A 157 -23.19 -5.49 1.83
CA MET A 157 -24.09 -6.63 2.07
C MET A 157 -25.45 -6.20 2.62
N LYS A 158 -25.48 -5.21 3.53
CA LYS A 158 -26.73 -4.65 4.06
C LYS A 158 -27.56 -3.97 2.97
N GLN A 159 -26.92 -3.20 2.08
CA GLN A 159 -27.60 -2.55 0.95
C GLN A 159 -28.25 -3.56 0.01
N VAL A 160 -27.55 -4.65 -0.33
CA VAL A 160 -28.10 -5.70 -1.22
C VAL A 160 -29.33 -6.37 -0.61
N LYS A 161 -29.30 -6.69 0.70
CA LYS A 161 -30.45 -7.27 1.41
C LYS A 161 -31.68 -6.37 1.41
N GLN A 162 -31.50 -5.07 1.62
CA GLN A 162 -32.61 -4.10 1.62
C GLN A 162 -33.26 -3.94 0.24
N VAL A 163 -32.47 -3.96 -0.83
CA VAL A 163 -32.98 -3.88 -2.20
C VAL A 163 -33.80 -5.14 -2.54
N GLN A 164 -33.32 -6.32 -2.16
CA GLN A 164 -34.04 -7.58 -2.39
C GLN A 164 -35.35 -7.64 -1.61
N PHE A 165 -35.36 -7.24 -0.33
CA PHE A 165 -36.57 -7.18 0.49
C PHE A 165 -37.64 -6.22 -0.08
N LYS A 166 -37.25 -5.12 -0.73
CA LYS A 166 -38.20 -4.22 -1.40
C LYS A 166 -38.79 -4.82 -2.68
N ALA A 167 -38.01 -5.62 -3.41
CA ALA A 167 -38.46 -6.24 -4.66
C ALA A 167 -39.42 -7.42 -4.41
N ASP A 168 -39.27 -8.15 -3.30
CA ASP A 168 -40.17 -9.26 -2.95
C ASP A 168 -41.53 -8.78 -2.39
N ASN A 169 -41.65 -7.50 -2.01
CA ASN A 169 -42.84 -6.91 -1.39
C ASN A 169 -43.55 -5.87 -2.28
N SER A 170 -43.20 -5.79 -3.57
CA SER A 170 -43.79 -4.89 -4.57
C SER A 170 -44.42 -5.68 -5.71
#